data_AF-A0A2T8I680-F1
#
_entry.id   AF-A0A2T8I680-F1
#
_cell.length_a   1.000
_cell.length_b   1.000
_cell.length_c   1.000
_cell.angle_alpha   90.00
_cell.angle_beta   90.00
_cell.angle_gamma   90.00
#
_symmetry.space_group_name_H-M   'P 1'
#
loop_
_entity.id
_entity.type
_entity.pdbx_description
1 polymer ?
#
loop_
_entity_poly.entity_id
_entity_poly.type
_entity_poly.pdbx_seq_one_letter_code
_entity_poly.pdbx_strand_id
1 'polypeptide(L)' 'MGCGRQIIGQTNQHQDTAESDVQCEVPSARVLQETCNYIRSLHQEVDDLSERLSELLATSDMSSAQAAIIRSLLM' A
#
# COMPACT_ATOMS: atom_id res chain seq x y z
N MET A 1 -24.75 -38.58 -18.28
CA MET A 1 -24.87 -40.03 -18.02
C MET A 1 -23.46 -40.61 -17.89
N GLY A 2 -23.12 -41.10 -16.69
CA GLY A 2 -21.96 -41.99 -16.42
C GLY A 2 -20.55 -41.42 -16.59
N CYS A 3 -19.96 -40.85 -15.54
CA CYS A 3 -18.49 -40.89 -15.39
C CYS A 3 -18.15 -42.19 -14.63
N GLY A 4 -17.63 -43.19 -15.35
CA GLY A 4 -17.32 -44.52 -14.83
C GLY A 4 -16.14 -44.48 -13.87
N ARG A 5 -16.28 -45.07 -12.67
CA ARG A 5 -15.19 -45.27 -11.72
C ARG A 5 -14.39 -46.51 -12.13
N GLN A 6 -13.17 -46.31 -12.62
CA GLN A 6 -12.16 -47.35 -12.69
C GLN A 6 -11.49 -47.44 -11.30
N ILE A 7 -11.72 -48.53 -10.57
CA ILE A 7 -10.98 -48.84 -9.34
C ILE A 7 -9.84 -49.77 -9.75
N ILE A 8 -8.61 -49.26 -9.81
CA ILE A 8 -7.42 -50.10 -9.79
C ILE A 8 -6.32 -49.42 -8.98
N GLY A 9 -5.77 -50.17 -8.03
CA GLY A 9 -4.38 -50.06 -7.64
C GLY A 9 -4.11 -49.09 -6.51
N GLN A 10 -3.97 -49.62 -5.30
CA GLN A 10 -3.27 -48.94 -4.21
C GLN A 10 -1.84 -48.64 -4.67
N THR A 11 -1.52 -47.38 -4.91
CA THR A 11 -0.16 -46.87 -4.78
C THR A 11 -0.16 -45.88 -3.64
N ASN A 12 0.70 -46.16 -2.66
CA ASN A 12 1.08 -45.22 -1.63
C ASN A 12 1.49 -43.90 -2.29
N GLN A 13 0.64 -42.89 -2.23
CA GLN A 13 1.05 -41.50 -2.37
C GLN A 13 0.31 -40.71 -1.29
N HIS A 14 1.11 -40.19 -0.36
CA HIS A 14 0.72 -39.12 0.54
C HIS A 14 0.42 -37.91 -0.36
N GLN A 15 -0.82 -37.82 -0.81
CA GLN A 15 -1.30 -36.71 -1.62
C GLN A 15 -2.24 -35.93 -0.73
N ASP A 16 -1.65 -34.99 0.01
CA ASP A 16 -2.31 -33.75 0.37
C ASP A 16 -2.87 -33.16 -0.94
N THR A 17 -4.12 -33.49 -1.23
CA THR A 17 -4.88 -32.90 -2.31
C THR A 17 -5.21 -31.47 -1.89
N ALA A 18 -4.22 -30.58 -2.02
CA ALA A 18 -4.42 -29.14 -2.06
C ALA A 18 -5.00 -28.77 -3.44
N GLU A 19 -6.21 -29.23 -3.70
CA GLU A 19 -7.03 -28.78 -4.81
C GLU A 19 -8.34 -28.25 -4.20
N SER A 20 -8.31 -26.98 -3.78
CA SER A 20 -9.53 -26.19 -3.61
C SER A 20 -9.17 -24.73 -3.84
N ASP A 21 -9.84 -24.15 -4.82
CA ASP A 21 -9.92 -22.73 -5.12
C ASP A 21 -8.61 -22.01 -5.48
N VAL A 22 -8.39 -21.87 -6.78
CA VAL A 22 -7.84 -20.61 -7.33
C VAL A 22 -8.92 -19.54 -7.11
N GLN A 23 -9.10 -19.13 -5.86
CA GLN A 23 -9.82 -17.93 -5.52
C GLN A 23 -8.92 -16.75 -5.92
N CYS A 24 -9.50 -15.78 -6.61
CA CYS A 24 -8.94 -14.44 -6.78
C CYS A 24 -8.92 -13.71 -5.40
N GLU A 25 -8.27 -14.28 -4.40
CA GLU A 25 -7.95 -13.58 -3.16
C GLU A 25 -6.67 -12.80 -3.44
N VAL A 26 -6.79 -11.48 -3.54
CA VAL A 26 -5.60 -10.63 -3.39
C VAL A 26 -5.07 -10.95 -1.99
N PRO A 27 -3.82 -11.45 -1.86
CA PRO A 27 -3.30 -11.82 -0.55
C PRO A 27 -3.39 -10.58 0.33
N SER A 28 -4.04 -10.67 1.49
CA SER A 28 -4.15 -9.54 2.43
C SER A 28 -2.79 -8.88 2.70
N ALA A 29 -1.72 -9.69 2.70
CA ALA A 29 -0.34 -9.22 2.79
C ALA A 29 0.09 -8.27 1.64
N ARG A 30 -0.37 -8.47 0.40
CA ARG A 30 -0.10 -7.56 -0.72
C ARG A 30 -0.79 -6.22 -0.54
N VAL A 31 -2.07 -6.23 -0.16
CA VAL A 31 -2.82 -4.98 0.10
C VAL A 31 -2.18 -4.20 1.24
N LEU A 32 -1.77 -4.87 2.32
CA LEU A 32 -1.06 -4.24 3.42
C LEU A 32 0.29 -3.67 2.98
N GLN A 33 1.06 -4.42 2.18
CA GLN A 33 2.34 -3.95 1.66
C GLN A 33 2.19 -2.70 0.78
N GLU A 34 1.21 -2.70 -0.13
CA GLU A 34 0.89 -1.56 -1.00
C GLU A 34 0.44 -0.37 -0.16
N THR A 35 -0.42 -0.59 0.83
CA THR A 35 -0.88 0.47 1.75
C THR A 35 0.28 1.08 2.53
N CYS A 36 1.16 0.25 3.10
CA CYS A 36 2.35 0.72 3.82
C CYS A 36 3.32 1.49 2.92
N ASN A 37 3.44 1.10 1.65
CA ASN A 37 4.25 1.82 0.67
C ASN A 37 3.63 3.17 0.33
N TYR A 38 2.31 3.21 0.12
CA TYR A 38 1.60 4.46 -0.16
C TYR A 38 1.71 5.45 0.99
N ILE A 39 1.51 5.01 2.23
CA ILE A 39 1.71 5.84 3.43
C ILE A 39 3.13 6.41 3.46
N ARG A 40 4.15 5.59 3.16
CA ARG A 40 5.55 6.05 3.14
C ARG A 40 5.80 7.11 2.06
N SER A 41 5.27 6.90 0.85
CA SER A 41 5.35 7.89 -0.22
C SER A 41 4.65 9.19 0.15
N LEU A 42 3.46 9.11 0.75
CA LEU A 42 2.72 10.28 1.19
C LEU A 42 3.49 11.08 2.25
N HIS A 43 4.11 10.41 3.22
CA HIS A 43 4.97 11.08 4.20
C HIS A 43 6.11 11.82 3.53
N GLN A 44 6.77 11.20 2.54
CA GLN A 44 7.84 11.86 1.80
C GLN A 44 7.36 13.07 0.99
N GLU A 45 6.22 12.96 0.31
CA GLU A 45 5.62 14.08 -0.41
C GLU A 45 5.25 15.26 0.53
N VAL A 46 4.75 14.95 1.73
CA VAL A 46 4.45 15.95 2.76
C VAL A 46 5.72 16.61 3.28
N ASP A 47 6.78 15.85 3.54
CA ASP A 47 8.07 16.37 4.00
C ASP A 47 8.70 17.29 2.93
N ASP A 48 8.76 16.85 1.67
CA ASP A 48 9.29 17.62 0.55
C ASP A 48 8.51 18.93 0.32
N LEU A 49 7.17 18.86 0.41
CA LEU A 49 6.32 20.04 0.28
C LEU A 49 6.53 21.02 1.44
N SER A 50 6.70 20.49 2.66
CA SER A 50 6.93 21.30 3.87
C SER A 50 8.27 22.03 3.80
N GLU A 51 9.32 21.38 3.30
CA GLU A 51 10.63 21.99 3.07
C GLU A 51 10.53 23.10 2.02
N ARG A 52 9.97 22.81 0.85
CA ARG A 52 9.80 23.81 -0.22
C ARG A 52 8.96 25.01 0.22
N LEU A 53 7.92 24.77 1.02
CA LEU A 53 7.09 25.85 1.58
C LEU A 53 7.90 26.71 2.57
N SER A 54 8.75 26.08 3.39
CA SER A 54 9.65 26.77 4.31
C SER A 54 10.65 27.64 3.57
N GLU A 55 11.23 27.15 2.47
CA GLU A 55 12.12 27.92 1.61
C GLU A 55 11.42 29.11 0.93
N LEU A 56 10.21 28.91 0.39
CA LEU A 56 9.42 29.99 -0.23
C LEU A 56 9.09 31.10 0.78
N LEU A 57 8.81 30.72 2.03
CA LEU A 57 8.58 31.66 3.13
C LEU A 57 9.86 32.38 3.58
N ALA A 58 11.03 31.76 3.44
CA ALA A 58 12.32 32.37 3.78
C ALA A 58 12.86 33.29 2.68
N THR A 59 12.57 32.99 1.41
CA THR A 59 13.08 33.72 0.24
C THR A 59 12.21 34.90 -0.18
N SER A 60 10.92 34.84 0.09
CA SER A 60 10.04 35.96 -0.19
C SER A 60 10.26 37.04 0.88
N ASP A 61 10.57 38.27 0.47
CA ASP A 61 10.45 39.52 1.27
C ASP A 61 8.98 39.79 1.67
N MET A 62 8.23 38.74 2.03
CA MET A 62 6.94 38.82 2.68
C MET A 62 7.20 39.54 3.99
N SER A 63 6.61 40.73 4.15
CA SER A 63 6.61 41.43 5.43
C SER A 63 6.35 40.42 6.55
N SER A 64 7.04 40.56 7.67
CA SER A 64 6.97 39.59 8.78
C SER A 64 5.53 39.22 9.16
N ALA A 65 4.57 40.14 8.95
CA ALA A 65 3.14 39.94 9.11
C ALA A 65 2.52 38.88 8.16
N GLN A 66 2.85 38.89 6.87
CA GLN A 66 2.32 37.92 5.90
C GLN A 66 2.88 36.53 6.14
N ALA A 67 4.19 36.44 6.42
CA ALA A 67 4.80 35.18 6.81
C ALA A 67 4.26 34.66 8.15
N ALA A 68 3.89 35.53 9.09
CA ALA A 68 3.23 35.14 10.35
C ALA A 68 1.80 34.61 10.12
N ILE A 69 1.02 35.23 9.22
CA ILE A 69 -0.33 34.76 8.86
C ILE A 69 -0.25 33.37 8.23
N ILE A 70 0.65 33.15 7.26
CA ILE A 70 0.80 31.82 6.64
C ILE A 70 1.19 30.77 7.70
N ARG A 71 2.12 31.09 8.62
CA ARG A 71 2.45 30.19 9.74
C ARG A 71 1.25 29.89 10.65
N SER A 72 0.38 30.86 10.90
CA SER A 72 -0.82 30.65 11.74
C SER A 72 -1.91 29.82 11.07
N LEU A 73 -1.94 29.74 9.75
CA LEU A 73 -2.92 28.95 9.00
C LEU A 73 -2.48 27.49 8.80
N LEU A 74 -1.18 27.22 8.98
CA LEU A 74 -0.56 25.89 8.81
C LEU A 74 -0.36 25.15 10.14
N MET A 75 -0.53 25.83 11.27
CA MET A 75 -0.52 25.29 12.64
C MET A 75 -1.95 24.99 13.10
#